data_AF-A0A9D6KCM0-F1
#
_entry.id   AF-A0A9D6KCM0-F1
#
_cell.length_a   1.000
_cell.length_b   1.000
_cell.length_c   1.000
_cell.angle_alpha   90.00
_cell.angle_beta   90.00
_cell.angle_gamma   90.00
#
_symmetry.space_group_name_H-M   'P 1'
#
loop_
_entity.id
_entity.type
_entity.pdbx_description
1 polymer ?
#
loop_
_entity_poly.entity_id
_entity_poly.type
_entity_poly.pdbx_seq_one_letter_code
_entity_poly.pdbx_strand_id
1 'polypeptide(L)'
;MRSLVVKTLVALLLLTKAASALDPLPSWNDTAAKKAIIAFVEKVTTAGSPDFVPVPERIAVFDNDGTLWCEQPVPVQFYFALDRVKALAPQHPEWKTKEPFASLLKGDLKTALAGGDHALLELVMATHAGMTTVEFEQMVKDWLATARHPKTGKLFTEMTYQPMLEVLAYLRANGFKNFIVSGGGIEFMRPWTEQAYGIPPEQVIGSIIKTKFEMRDGKPVLVRLPELIFNDDKADKPVGIHRNIGRRPIAAFGNSRGDQEMLEYTQGGSGARFELLVLHDDAAREFAYGPARGLPDVKLGAFPPALDEQAKKDGWTVVSMKDDWKQVFPSEQSPVTAIDILLEPDAVMLQHSEANNARLLAVFPKGFALDAAHRPHITMIQCFVRTADLDKVYAAVHKVLAAANVNGMKLDAFKYYYVPSGAIGLAGIVAKPTPELLKLQEDIIAAVAPFTVDSGTMTAFTAAHDDPAIDAQMIQYVSTFVTKQTGENFSPHVTTGIALREYLDAMLTEPFEPFTFSPAGAAVYQLGPFGTAAKQLKEWDLKT
;
A
#
# COMPACT_ATOMS: atom_id res chain seq x y z
N MET A 1 -58.99 4.81 -2.87
CA MET A 1 -57.81 5.05 -2.00
C MET A 1 -56.65 4.05 -2.16
N ARG A 2 -56.66 3.11 -3.13
CA ARG A 2 -55.50 2.21 -3.40
C ARG A 2 -54.64 2.59 -4.61
N SER A 3 -54.95 3.69 -5.29
CA SER A 3 -54.27 4.11 -6.54
C SER A 3 -53.34 5.33 -6.38
N LEU A 4 -53.28 5.95 -5.19
CA LEU A 4 -52.45 7.15 -4.94
C LEU A 4 -51.15 6.83 -4.18
N VAL A 5 -51.13 5.71 -3.45
CA VAL A 5 -49.95 5.26 -2.68
C VAL A 5 -48.89 4.63 -3.60
N VAL A 6 -49.29 3.98 -4.69
CA VAL A 6 -48.36 3.34 -5.64
C VAL A 6 -47.64 4.37 -6.52
N LYS A 7 -48.23 5.54 -6.77
CA LYS A 7 -47.59 6.61 -7.57
C LYS A 7 -46.63 7.49 -6.77
N THR A 8 -46.70 7.47 -5.44
CA THR A 8 -45.77 8.21 -4.56
C THR A 8 -44.55 7.35 -4.20
N LEU A 9 -44.69 6.02 -4.21
CA LEU A 9 -43.57 5.09 -3.96
C LEU A 9 -42.62 4.92 -5.17
N VAL A 10 -43.09 5.19 -6.40
CA VAL A 10 -42.24 5.09 -7.61
C VAL A 10 -41.49 6.40 -7.89
N ALA A 11 -41.92 7.53 -7.33
CA ALA A 11 -41.22 8.82 -7.44
C ALA A 11 -40.11 9.02 -6.39
N LEU A 12 -40.11 8.25 -5.30
CA LEU A 12 -39.06 8.30 -4.27
C LEU A 12 -37.90 7.31 -4.52
N LEU A 13 -38.00 6.48 -5.55
CA LEU A 13 -36.98 5.50 -5.97
C LEU A 13 -36.11 5.99 -7.16
N LEU A 14 -36.24 7.27 -7.54
CA LEU A 14 -35.49 7.88 -8.65
C LEU A 14 -34.66 9.12 -8.27
N LEU A 15 -34.45 9.39 -6.98
CA LEU A 15 -33.69 10.57 -6.50
C LEU A 15 -32.42 10.24 -5.69
N THR A 16 -31.93 9.00 -5.70
CA THR A 16 -30.62 8.65 -5.12
C THR A 16 -29.67 8.10 -6.17
N LYS A 17 -29.34 8.91 -7.18
CA LYS A 17 -28.14 8.71 -8.01
C LYS A 17 -27.54 10.06 -8.41
N ALA A 18 -26.94 10.71 -7.41
CA ALA A 18 -25.83 11.62 -7.61
C ALA A 18 -25.03 11.68 -6.30
N ALA A 19 -24.57 10.51 -5.81
CA ALA A 19 -23.25 10.53 -5.22
C ALA A 19 -22.35 10.96 -6.38
N SER A 20 -21.70 12.13 -6.27
CA SER A 20 -20.59 12.44 -7.17
C SER A 20 -19.66 11.25 -7.07
N ALA A 21 -19.58 10.43 -8.12
CA ALA A 21 -18.53 9.44 -8.18
C ALA A 21 -17.24 10.23 -7.99
N LEU A 22 -16.44 9.88 -6.98
CA LEU A 22 -15.12 10.47 -6.85
C LEU A 22 -14.42 10.28 -8.21
N ASP A 23 -13.80 11.36 -8.70
CA ASP A 23 -13.00 11.32 -9.92
C ASP A 23 -12.03 10.13 -9.81
N PRO A 24 -12.13 9.10 -10.67
CA PRO A 24 -11.32 7.89 -10.52
C PRO A 24 -9.84 8.13 -10.85
N LEU A 25 -9.51 9.24 -11.51
CA LEU A 25 -8.19 9.60 -12.00
C LEU A 25 -7.86 11.06 -11.60
N PRO A 26 -7.82 11.40 -10.30
CA PRO A 26 -7.74 12.79 -9.84
C PRO A 26 -6.46 13.51 -10.25
N SER A 27 -5.35 12.80 -10.43
CA SER A 27 -4.06 13.34 -10.89
C SER A 27 -3.97 13.55 -12.39
N TRP A 28 -5.00 13.16 -13.14
CA TRP A 28 -5.09 13.40 -14.57
C TRP A 28 -5.86 14.69 -14.83
N ASN A 29 -5.32 15.53 -15.74
CA ASN A 29 -6.04 16.65 -16.32
C ASN A 29 -7.25 16.17 -17.13
N ASP A 30 -8.25 17.03 -17.36
CA ASP A 30 -9.44 16.68 -18.14
C ASP A 30 -9.15 16.67 -19.66
N THR A 31 -8.29 15.76 -20.09
CA THR A 31 -7.80 15.64 -21.47
C THR A 31 -8.38 14.42 -22.19
N ALA A 32 -8.03 14.28 -23.47
CA ALA A 32 -8.47 13.15 -24.27
C ALA A 32 -7.97 11.80 -23.71
N ALA A 33 -6.75 11.75 -23.16
CA ALA A 33 -6.18 10.55 -22.58
C ALA A 33 -7.00 10.02 -21.39
N LYS A 34 -7.30 10.90 -20.42
CA LYS A 34 -8.15 10.55 -19.27
C LYS A 34 -9.52 10.02 -19.71
N LYS A 35 -10.15 10.73 -20.65
CA LYS A 35 -11.45 10.35 -21.22
C LYS A 35 -11.40 8.99 -21.91
N ALA A 36 -10.33 8.70 -22.65
CA ALA A 36 -10.16 7.43 -23.35
C ALA A 36 -10.03 6.24 -22.37
N ILE A 37 -9.26 6.40 -21.28
CA ILE A 37 -9.13 5.37 -20.23
C ILE A 37 -10.50 5.08 -19.61
N ILE A 38 -11.21 6.11 -19.15
CA ILE A 38 -12.52 5.97 -18.50
C ILE A 38 -13.53 5.34 -19.47
N ALA A 39 -13.62 5.87 -20.70
CA ALA A 39 -14.56 5.37 -21.70
C ALA A 39 -14.30 3.91 -22.06
N PHE A 40 -13.03 3.49 -22.17
CA PHE A 40 -12.70 2.09 -22.42
C PHE A 40 -13.16 1.19 -21.26
N VAL A 41 -12.86 1.56 -20.02
CA VAL A 41 -13.25 0.78 -18.84
C VAL A 41 -14.77 0.67 -18.76
N GLU A 42 -15.50 1.78 -18.85
CA GLU A 42 -16.96 1.77 -18.86
C GLU A 42 -17.54 0.88 -19.97
N LYS A 43 -16.95 0.96 -21.18
CA LYS A 43 -17.37 0.18 -22.34
C LYS A 43 -17.25 -1.33 -22.12
N VAL A 44 -16.18 -1.80 -21.49
CA VAL A 44 -15.94 -3.24 -21.28
C VAL A 44 -16.52 -3.79 -19.98
N THR A 45 -16.92 -2.94 -19.04
CA THR A 45 -17.46 -3.37 -17.74
C THR A 45 -18.96 -3.17 -17.56
N THR A 46 -19.60 -2.31 -18.36
CA THR A 46 -21.05 -2.07 -18.29
C THR A 46 -21.85 -3.27 -18.78
N ALA A 47 -22.67 -3.83 -17.89
CA ALA A 47 -23.55 -4.94 -18.23
C ALA A 47 -24.51 -4.55 -19.38
N GLY A 48 -24.58 -5.40 -20.41
CA GLY A 48 -25.38 -5.14 -21.62
C GLY A 48 -24.67 -4.33 -22.71
N SER A 49 -23.44 -3.86 -22.46
CA SER A 49 -22.58 -3.32 -23.52
C SER A 49 -22.29 -4.42 -24.57
N PRO A 50 -22.31 -4.10 -25.88
CA PRO A 50 -21.89 -5.06 -26.91
C PRO A 50 -20.41 -5.45 -26.79
N ASP A 51 -19.62 -4.65 -26.08
CA ASP A 51 -18.19 -4.87 -25.83
C ASP A 51 -17.92 -5.36 -24.40
N PHE A 52 -18.94 -5.79 -23.66
CA PHE A 52 -18.79 -6.30 -22.31
C PHE A 52 -17.82 -7.49 -22.27
N VAL A 53 -16.82 -7.41 -21.38
CA VAL A 53 -15.85 -8.47 -21.13
C VAL A 53 -16.12 -9.08 -19.74
N PRO A 54 -16.27 -10.42 -19.62
CA PRO A 54 -16.40 -11.09 -18.33
C PRO A 54 -15.19 -10.83 -17.43
N VAL A 55 -15.41 -10.69 -16.12
CA VAL A 55 -14.35 -10.41 -15.12
C VAL A 55 -13.10 -11.29 -15.27
N PRO A 56 -13.20 -12.63 -15.49
CA PRO A 56 -12.00 -13.47 -15.63
C PRO A 56 -11.12 -13.16 -16.85
N GLU A 57 -11.63 -12.43 -17.83
CA GLU A 57 -10.96 -12.07 -19.09
C GLU A 57 -10.43 -10.63 -19.12
N ARG A 58 -10.71 -9.83 -18.09
CA ARG A 58 -10.24 -8.44 -17.97
C ARG A 58 -8.77 -8.40 -17.56
N ILE A 59 -7.88 -8.63 -18.51
CA ILE A 59 -6.43 -8.61 -18.29
C ILE A 59 -5.87 -7.30 -18.82
N ALA A 60 -5.13 -6.58 -17.98
CA ALA A 60 -4.34 -5.41 -18.38
C ALA A 60 -2.85 -5.69 -18.11
N VAL A 61 -1.97 -5.28 -19.03
CA VAL A 61 -0.51 -5.45 -18.93
C VAL A 61 0.20 -4.10 -18.94
N PHE A 62 1.23 -3.96 -18.12
CA PHE A 62 1.99 -2.72 -17.93
C PHE A 62 3.48 -3.02 -18.03
N ASP A 63 4.26 -2.23 -18.77
CA ASP A 63 5.68 -2.13 -18.46
C ASP A 63 5.88 -1.48 -17.08
N ASN A 64 7.08 -1.59 -16.50
CA ASN A 64 7.45 -0.95 -15.25
C ASN A 64 8.35 0.27 -15.47
N ASP A 65 9.57 0.07 -15.99
CA ASP A 65 10.53 1.14 -16.25
C ASP A 65 9.94 2.14 -17.27
N GLY A 66 9.90 3.43 -16.93
CA GLY A 66 9.33 4.47 -17.81
C GLY A 66 7.81 4.48 -17.91
N THR A 67 7.11 3.44 -17.42
CA THR A 67 5.65 3.34 -17.49
C THR A 67 4.97 3.44 -16.12
N LEU A 68 5.51 2.81 -15.08
CA LEU A 68 5.01 2.89 -13.69
C LEU A 68 5.94 3.69 -12.76
N TRP A 69 7.23 3.82 -13.12
CA TRP A 69 8.20 4.65 -12.38
C TRP A 69 9.30 5.22 -13.28
N CYS A 70 10.10 6.13 -12.71
CA CYS A 70 11.24 6.76 -13.38
C CYS A 70 12.31 5.76 -13.82
N GLU A 71 12.74 5.83 -15.08
CA GLU A 71 13.84 5.03 -15.64
C GLU A 71 15.07 5.86 -16.07
N GLN A 72 15.03 7.18 -15.91
CA GLN A 72 16.14 8.04 -16.28
C GLN A 72 17.08 8.31 -15.10
N PRO A 73 18.39 8.53 -15.36
CA PRO A 73 19.10 8.37 -16.64
C PRO A 73 19.34 6.91 -17.08
N VAL A 74 19.10 5.94 -16.19
CA VAL A 74 19.22 4.50 -16.45
C VAL A 74 18.19 3.76 -15.60
N PRO A 75 17.70 2.57 -16.02
CA PRO A 75 16.72 1.81 -15.27
C PRO A 75 17.15 1.54 -13.83
N VAL A 76 16.21 1.49 -12.88
CA VAL A 76 16.53 1.41 -11.44
C VAL A 76 17.32 0.15 -11.09
N GLN A 77 17.03 -0.98 -11.74
CA GLN A 77 17.79 -2.21 -11.54
C GLN A 77 19.27 -2.07 -11.91
N PHE A 78 19.62 -1.15 -12.82
CA PHE A 78 21.01 -0.85 -13.16
C PHE A 78 21.73 -0.19 -11.97
N TYR A 79 21.09 0.71 -11.25
CA TYR A 79 21.66 1.29 -10.03
C TYR A 79 21.91 0.24 -8.95
N PHE A 80 20.96 -0.68 -8.79
CA PHE A 80 21.15 -1.83 -7.92
C PHE A 80 22.37 -2.65 -8.36
N ALA A 81 22.48 -3.01 -9.64
CA ALA A 81 23.64 -3.74 -10.16
C ALA A 81 24.97 -2.98 -9.96
N LEU A 82 24.98 -1.65 -10.14
CA LEU A 82 26.14 -0.80 -9.89
C LEU A 82 26.62 -0.88 -8.45
N ASP A 83 25.72 -0.70 -7.48
CA ASP A 83 26.10 -0.75 -6.07
C ASP A 83 26.55 -2.15 -5.64
N ARG A 84 25.99 -3.17 -6.27
CA ARG A 84 26.40 -4.57 -6.08
C ARG A 84 27.78 -4.85 -6.68
N VAL A 85 28.10 -4.31 -7.85
CA VAL A 85 29.47 -4.35 -8.40
C VAL A 85 30.44 -3.66 -7.45
N LYS A 86 30.13 -2.47 -6.93
CA LYS A 86 31.00 -1.78 -5.97
C LYS A 86 31.23 -2.61 -4.70
N ALA A 87 30.19 -3.21 -4.16
CA ALA A 87 30.27 -4.03 -2.96
C ALA A 87 31.11 -5.30 -3.16
N LEU A 88 31.07 -5.89 -4.35
CA LEU A 88 31.79 -7.12 -4.69
C LEU A 88 33.19 -6.86 -5.28
N ALA A 89 33.49 -5.65 -5.76
CA ALA A 89 34.77 -5.31 -6.39
C ALA A 89 36.03 -5.67 -5.57
N PRO A 90 36.06 -5.59 -4.22
CA PRO A 90 37.21 -6.05 -3.45
C PRO A 90 37.52 -7.55 -3.62
N GLN A 91 36.54 -8.36 -4.00
CA GLN A 91 36.66 -9.81 -4.23
C GLN A 91 36.96 -10.14 -5.70
N HIS A 92 36.86 -9.15 -6.60
CA HIS A 92 37.01 -9.29 -8.05
C HIS A 92 38.05 -8.31 -8.61
N PRO A 93 39.35 -8.53 -8.37
CA PRO A 93 40.41 -7.62 -8.83
C PRO A 93 40.44 -7.46 -10.36
N GLU A 94 39.97 -8.45 -11.11
CA GLU A 94 39.84 -8.43 -12.58
C GLU A 94 38.85 -7.37 -13.08
N TRP A 95 37.87 -6.97 -12.29
CA TRP A 95 36.89 -5.94 -12.65
C TRP A 95 37.49 -4.54 -12.80
N LYS A 96 38.71 -4.31 -12.30
CA LYS A 96 39.43 -3.04 -12.52
C LYS A 96 39.79 -2.81 -13.98
N THR A 97 39.89 -3.87 -14.78
CA THR A 97 40.31 -3.83 -16.19
C THR A 97 39.30 -4.46 -17.14
N LYS A 98 38.42 -5.35 -16.66
CA LYS A 98 37.39 -6.01 -17.47
C LYS A 98 36.18 -5.11 -17.65
N GLU A 99 35.77 -4.84 -18.89
CA GLU A 99 34.50 -4.16 -19.19
C GLU A 99 33.30 -5.14 -19.09
N PRO A 100 32.08 -4.67 -18.75
CA PRO A 100 31.71 -3.28 -18.46
C PRO A 100 32.05 -2.81 -17.02
N PHE A 101 32.60 -3.68 -16.17
CA PHE A 101 32.87 -3.40 -14.75
C PHE A 101 33.86 -2.25 -14.54
N ALA A 102 34.92 -2.18 -15.36
CA ALA A 102 35.96 -1.18 -15.22
C ALA A 102 35.43 0.24 -15.45
N SER A 103 34.62 0.45 -16.49
CA SER A 103 33.95 1.74 -16.75
C SER A 103 32.92 2.05 -15.66
N LEU A 104 32.18 1.04 -15.22
CA LEU A 104 31.17 1.19 -14.17
C LEU A 104 31.78 1.65 -12.82
N LEU A 105 32.91 1.05 -12.42
CA LEU A 105 33.64 1.42 -11.20
C LEU A 105 34.26 2.81 -11.27
N LYS A 106 34.51 3.35 -12.48
CA LYS A 106 34.99 4.72 -12.70
C LYS A 106 33.85 5.74 -12.79
N GLY A 107 32.59 5.31 -12.71
CA GLY A 107 31.43 6.17 -12.89
C GLY A 107 31.14 6.55 -14.34
N ASP A 108 31.80 5.91 -15.31
CA ASP A 108 31.54 6.13 -16.74
C ASP A 108 30.37 5.26 -17.21
N LEU A 109 29.16 5.70 -16.85
CA LEU A 109 27.91 5.04 -17.22
C LEU A 109 27.75 4.92 -18.74
N LYS A 110 28.21 5.93 -19.50
CA LYS A 110 28.08 5.95 -20.96
C LYS A 110 28.86 4.81 -21.61
N THR A 111 30.09 4.58 -21.16
CA THR A 111 30.93 3.50 -21.67
C THR A 111 30.48 2.14 -21.14
N ALA A 112 30.13 2.06 -19.84
CA ALA A 112 29.59 0.82 -19.25
C ALA A 112 28.32 0.32 -19.98
N LEU A 113 27.49 1.25 -20.46
CA LEU A 113 26.26 0.96 -21.19
C LEU A 113 26.41 0.97 -22.72
N ALA A 114 27.63 1.05 -23.24
CA ALA A 114 27.85 1.04 -24.68
C ALA A 114 27.31 -0.25 -25.35
N GLY A 115 27.29 -1.37 -24.60
CA GLY A 115 26.75 -2.66 -25.03
C GLY A 115 25.23 -2.84 -24.87
N GLY A 116 24.49 -1.83 -24.40
CA GLY A 116 23.03 -1.91 -24.23
C GLY A 116 22.58 -3.06 -23.30
N ASP A 117 21.51 -3.76 -23.68
CA ASP A 117 20.90 -4.85 -22.91
C ASP A 117 21.89 -5.97 -22.54
N HIS A 118 22.87 -6.27 -23.40
CA HIS A 118 23.91 -7.26 -23.11
C HIS A 118 24.81 -6.85 -21.94
N ALA A 119 25.14 -5.56 -21.83
CA ALA A 119 25.96 -5.06 -20.73
C ALA A 119 25.20 -5.11 -19.40
N LEU A 120 23.91 -4.74 -19.40
CA LEU A 120 23.04 -4.89 -18.24
C LEU A 120 22.94 -6.37 -17.81
N LEU A 121 22.79 -7.28 -18.78
CA LEU A 121 22.71 -8.71 -18.52
C LEU A 121 24.01 -9.26 -17.89
N GLU A 122 25.18 -8.91 -18.43
CA GLU A 122 26.47 -9.35 -17.88
C GLU A 122 26.67 -8.86 -16.43
N LEU A 123 26.26 -7.62 -16.14
CA LEU A 123 26.31 -7.07 -14.78
C LEU A 123 25.39 -7.83 -13.82
N VAL A 124 24.15 -8.10 -14.21
CA VAL A 124 23.17 -8.82 -13.37
C VAL A 124 23.63 -10.25 -13.11
N MET A 125 24.15 -10.95 -14.13
CA MET A 125 24.68 -12.31 -14.01
C MET A 125 25.89 -12.38 -13.07
N ALA A 126 26.82 -11.44 -13.19
CA ALA A 126 28.05 -11.46 -12.41
C ALA A 126 27.87 -11.08 -10.94
N THR A 127 26.85 -10.30 -10.60
CA THR A 127 26.67 -9.74 -9.25
C THR A 127 25.82 -10.59 -8.31
N HIS A 128 24.99 -11.50 -8.86
CA HIS A 128 23.98 -12.22 -8.06
C HIS A 128 23.79 -13.70 -8.41
N ALA A 129 24.71 -14.31 -9.16
CA ALA A 129 24.71 -15.76 -9.35
C ALA A 129 25.22 -16.48 -8.09
N GLY A 130 24.71 -17.70 -7.87
CA GLY A 130 25.14 -18.60 -6.78
C GLY A 130 24.42 -18.41 -5.44
N MET A 131 23.72 -17.29 -5.24
CA MET A 131 22.86 -17.06 -4.07
C MET A 131 21.48 -17.66 -4.25
N THR A 132 20.77 -17.84 -3.14
CA THR A 132 19.37 -18.26 -3.14
C THR A 132 18.44 -17.13 -3.56
N THR A 133 17.23 -17.47 -3.99
CA THR A 133 16.18 -16.49 -4.32
C THR A 133 15.79 -15.64 -3.11
N VAL A 134 15.79 -16.23 -1.91
CA VAL A 134 15.48 -15.54 -0.64
C VAL A 134 16.57 -14.53 -0.26
N GLU A 135 17.85 -14.90 -0.39
CA GLU A 135 18.96 -13.97 -0.16
C GLU A 135 18.92 -12.79 -1.14
N PHE A 136 18.61 -13.04 -2.41
CA PHE A 136 18.47 -12.00 -3.42
C PHE A 136 17.30 -11.07 -3.12
N GLU A 137 16.14 -11.62 -2.78
CA GLU A 137 14.95 -10.87 -2.39
C GLU A 137 15.24 -9.92 -1.22
N GLN A 138 15.90 -10.42 -0.17
CA GLN A 138 16.26 -9.59 0.98
C GLN A 138 17.22 -8.46 0.57
N MET A 139 18.21 -8.76 -0.27
CA MET A 139 19.15 -7.76 -0.80
C MET A 139 18.45 -6.63 -1.56
N VAL A 140 17.45 -6.97 -2.37
CA VAL A 140 16.64 -5.99 -3.11
C VAL A 140 15.83 -5.13 -2.15
N LYS A 141 15.17 -5.74 -1.15
CA LYS A 141 14.41 -5.02 -0.12
C LYS A 141 15.29 -4.05 0.66
N ASP A 142 16.44 -4.51 1.14
CA ASP A 142 17.38 -3.70 1.91
C ASP A 142 17.92 -2.52 1.09
N TRP A 143 18.24 -2.76 -0.19
CA TRP A 143 18.71 -1.72 -1.08
C TRP A 143 17.60 -0.69 -1.35
N LEU A 144 16.39 -1.11 -1.72
CA LEU A 144 15.28 -0.19 -2.00
C LEU A 144 14.86 0.65 -0.79
N ALA A 145 15.05 0.15 0.43
CA ALA A 145 14.74 0.90 1.65
C ALA A 145 15.58 2.18 1.82
N THR A 146 16.76 2.25 1.20
CA THR A 146 17.71 3.35 1.42
C THR A 146 18.26 3.98 0.13
N ALA A 147 18.15 3.29 -1.00
CA ALA A 147 18.71 3.72 -2.25
C ALA A 147 17.98 4.95 -2.80
N ARG A 148 18.78 5.96 -3.14
CA ARG A 148 18.30 7.26 -3.63
C ARG A 148 18.75 7.49 -5.06
N HIS A 149 17.87 8.08 -5.84
CA HIS A 149 18.18 8.49 -7.19
C HIS A 149 19.19 9.66 -7.18
N PRO A 150 20.32 9.56 -7.90
CA PRO A 150 21.47 10.44 -7.70
C PRO A 150 21.22 11.91 -8.07
N LYS A 151 20.29 12.19 -9.00
CA LYS A 151 19.98 13.56 -9.43
C LYS A 151 18.90 14.23 -8.57
N THR A 152 17.94 13.46 -8.08
CA THR A 152 16.73 13.99 -7.41
C THR A 152 16.82 13.87 -5.89
N GLY A 153 17.66 12.97 -5.37
CA GLY A 153 17.79 12.69 -3.93
C GLY A 153 16.62 11.91 -3.33
N LYS A 154 15.56 11.64 -4.10
CA LYS A 154 14.40 10.85 -3.69
C LYS A 154 14.75 9.37 -3.57
N LEU A 155 14.05 8.63 -2.70
CA LEU A 155 14.10 7.17 -2.74
C LEU A 155 13.55 6.69 -4.09
N PHE A 156 14.10 5.61 -4.64
CA PHE A 156 13.55 5.05 -5.89
C PHE A 156 12.06 4.67 -5.76
N THR A 157 11.64 4.21 -4.59
CA THR A 157 10.24 3.90 -4.27
C THR A 157 9.31 5.12 -4.25
N GLU A 158 9.85 6.33 -4.09
CA GLU A 158 9.11 7.59 -4.18
C GLU A 158 8.99 8.12 -5.62
N MET A 159 9.63 7.45 -6.58
CA MET A 159 9.66 7.86 -7.99
C MET A 159 8.72 7.05 -8.89
N THR A 160 7.65 6.51 -8.30
CA THR A 160 6.50 5.91 -9.00
C THR A 160 5.57 6.99 -9.56
N TYR A 161 4.82 6.70 -10.62
CA TYR A 161 3.92 7.69 -11.22
C TYR A 161 2.53 7.63 -10.61
N GLN A 162 2.17 8.67 -9.84
CA GLN A 162 0.88 8.79 -9.16
C GLN A 162 -0.33 8.64 -10.11
N PRO A 163 -0.35 9.24 -11.32
CA PRO A 163 -1.42 9.03 -12.29
C PRO A 163 -1.58 7.54 -12.68
N MET A 164 -0.48 6.79 -12.77
CA MET A 164 -0.53 5.37 -13.13
C MET A 164 -0.95 4.49 -11.94
N LEU A 165 -0.62 4.87 -10.70
CA LEU A 165 -1.19 4.24 -9.50
C LEU A 165 -2.72 4.33 -9.49
N GLU A 166 -3.27 5.47 -9.92
CA GLU A 166 -4.72 5.68 -10.06
C GLU A 166 -5.33 4.80 -11.16
N VAL A 167 -4.66 4.67 -12.30
CA VAL A 167 -5.11 3.75 -13.37
C VAL A 167 -5.14 2.31 -12.87
N LEU A 168 -4.10 1.86 -12.17
CA LEU A 168 -4.05 0.52 -11.58
C LEU A 168 -5.20 0.28 -10.59
N ALA A 169 -5.45 1.24 -9.70
CA ALA A 169 -6.54 1.18 -8.74
C ALA A 169 -7.91 1.17 -9.42
N TYR A 170 -8.12 2.04 -10.42
CA TYR A 170 -9.36 2.14 -11.17
C TYR A 170 -9.67 0.85 -11.95
N LEU A 171 -8.69 0.27 -12.63
CA LEU A 171 -8.84 -1.01 -13.33
C LEU A 171 -9.19 -2.14 -12.36
N ARG A 172 -8.49 -2.23 -11.22
CA ARG A 172 -8.76 -3.24 -10.19
C ARG A 172 -10.17 -3.11 -9.62
N ALA A 173 -10.62 -1.89 -9.31
CA ALA A 173 -11.99 -1.61 -8.85
C ALA A 173 -13.05 -2.05 -9.88
N ASN A 174 -12.67 -2.13 -11.15
CA ASN A 174 -13.50 -2.58 -12.27
C ASN A 174 -13.26 -4.05 -12.67
N GLY A 175 -12.61 -4.82 -11.79
CA GLY A 175 -12.45 -6.27 -11.95
C GLY A 175 -11.37 -6.69 -12.93
N PHE A 176 -10.42 -5.81 -13.27
CA PHE A 176 -9.24 -6.19 -14.03
C PHE A 176 -8.20 -6.90 -13.16
N LYS A 177 -7.43 -7.78 -13.79
CA LYS A 177 -6.16 -8.28 -13.26
C LYS A 177 -5.03 -7.53 -13.97
N ASN A 178 -4.21 -6.83 -13.20
CA ASN A 178 -3.12 -6.01 -13.71
C ASN A 178 -1.81 -6.80 -13.60
N PHE A 179 -1.13 -6.99 -14.72
CA PHE A 179 0.15 -7.68 -14.78
C PHE A 179 1.27 -6.70 -15.14
N ILE A 180 2.47 -6.92 -14.60
CA ILE A 180 3.69 -6.30 -15.11
C ILE A 180 4.29 -7.21 -16.19
N VAL A 181 4.78 -6.61 -17.28
CA VAL A 181 5.48 -7.27 -18.40
C VAL A 181 6.67 -6.37 -18.77
N SER A 182 7.85 -6.69 -18.25
CA SER A 182 8.99 -5.77 -18.27
C SER A 182 10.32 -6.44 -18.59
N GLY A 183 11.18 -5.75 -19.33
CA GLY A 183 12.55 -6.19 -19.60
C GLY A 183 13.40 -6.30 -18.32
N GLY A 184 12.99 -5.65 -17.23
CA GLY A 184 13.60 -5.79 -15.91
C GLY A 184 13.53 -7.21 -15.34
N GLY A 185 14.45 -7.54 -14.44
CA GLY A 185 14.51 -8.85 -13.81
C GLY A 185 13.29 -9.13 -12.94
N ILE A 186 12.61 -10.25 -13.20
CA ILE A 186 11.39 -10.64 -12.49
C ILE A 186 11.56 -10.69 -10.96
N GLU A 187 12.69 -11.23 -10.49
CA GLU A 187 13.01 -11.34 -9.06
C GLU A 187 13.50 -10.02 -8.44
N PHE A 188 13.83 -9.02 -9.26
CA PHE A 188 14.09 -7.66 -8.76
C PHE A 188 12.79 -6.92 -8.49
N MET A 189 11.74 -7.17 -9.27
CA MET A 189 10.44 -6.49 -9.14
C MET A 189 9.56 -7.11 -8.05
N ARG A 190 9.41 -8.44 -8.05
CA ARG A 190 8.54 -9.19 -7.11
C ARG A 190 8.63 -8.78 -5.63
N PRO A 191 9.81 -8.43 -5.06
CA PRO A 191 9.93 -8.10 -3.65
C PRO A 191 9.16 -6.85 -3.20
N TRP A 192 8.74 -5.98 -4.11
CA TRP A 192 8.22 -4.64 -3.76
C TRP A 192 7.01 -4.17 -4.59
N THR A 193 6.74 -4.76 -5.76
CA THR A 193 5.63 -4.31 -6.64
C THR A 193 4.26 -4.48 -6.00
N GLU A 194 4.07 -5.43 -5.09
CA GLU A 194 2.80 -5.59 -4.40
C GLU A 194 2.53 -4.41 -3.48
N GLN A 195 3.53 -3.96 -2.71
CA GLN A 195 3.41 -2.79 -1.86
C GLN A 195 3.26 -1.50 -2.68
N ALA A 196 4.02 -1.35 -3.76
CA ALA A 196 4.03 -0.12 -4.56
C ALA A 196 2.81 0.02 -5.48
N TYR A 197 2.35 -1.08 -6.08
CA TYR A 197 1.36 -1.08 -7.18
C TYR A 197 0.12 -1.94 -6.88
N GLY A 198 0.14 -2.70 -5.78
CA GLY A 198 -0.84 -3.75 -5.52
C GLY A 198 -0.74 -4.92 -6.49
N ILE A 199 0.36 -5.10 -7.20
CA ILE A 199 0.54 -6.20 -8.18
C ILE A 199 1.33 -7.33 -7.49
N PRO A 200 0.69 -8.46 -7.16
CA PRO A 200 1.34 -9.54 -6.40
C PRO A 200 2.38 -10.28 -7.25
N PRO A 201 3.32 -11.03 -6.64
CA PRO A 201 4.45 -11.63 -7.35
C PRO A 201 4.10 -12.55 -8.53
N GLU A 202 2.95 -13.23 -8.48
CA GLU A 202 2.45 -14.09 -9.55
C GLU A 202 1.87 -13.33 -10.75
N GLN A 203 1.66 -12.01 -10.61
CA GLN A 203 1.26 -11.11 -11.69
C GLN A 203 2.43 -10.28 -12.23
N VAL A 204 3.66 -10.60 -11.83
CA VAL A 204 4.87 -9.98 -12.37
C VAL A 204 5.52 -10.92 -13.37
N ILE A 205 5.67 -10.45 -14.61
CA ILE A 205 6.40 -11.09 -15.70
C ILE A 205 7.58 -10.18 -16.04
N GLY A 206 8.75 -10.78 -16.17
CA GLY A 206 9.93 -10.06 -16.60
C GLY A 206 11.06 -11.00 -16.98
N SER A 207 12.24 -10.45 -17.22
CA SER A 207 13.42 -11.24 -17.59
C SER A 207 13.81 -12.24 -16.51
N ILE A 208 14.12 -13.47 -16.93
CA ILE A 208 14.29 -14.63 -16.05
C ILE A 208 15.69 -15.21 -16.20
N ILE A 209 16.40 -15.32 -15.08
CA ILE A 209 17.59 -16.17 -14.99
C ILE A 209 17.21 -17.56 -14.51
N LYS A 210 18.01 -18.56 -14.87
CA LYS A 210 17.77 -19.95 -14.49
C LYS A 210 17.90 -20.12 -12.98
N THR A 211 16.95 -20.85 -12.39
CA THR A 211 17.02 -21.29 -11.00
C THR A 211 17.18 -22.80 -10.92
N LYS A 212 17.91 -23.28 -9.91
CA LYS A 212 18.08 -24.70 -9.63
C LYS A 212 17.64 -25.01 -8.21
N PHE A 213 16.88 -26.10 -8.06
CA PHE A 213 16.57 -26.67 -6.75
C PHE A 213 17.80 -27.37 -6.17
N GLU A 214 18.14 -27.04 -4.92
CA GLU A 214 19.24 -27.66 -4.18
C GLU A 214 18.86 -27.83 -2.70
N MET A 215 19.54 -28.74 -2.01
CA MET A 215 19.51 -28.84 -0.55
C MET A 215 20.75 -28.15 0.02
N ARG A 216 20.58 -27.05 0.76
CA ARG A 216 21.67 -26.38 1.50
C ARG A 216 21.41 -26.51 3.00
N ASP A 217 22.35 -27.10 3.72
CA ASP A 217 22.23 -27.38 5.17
C ASP A 217 20.92 -28.08 5.56
N GLY A 218 20.49 -29.03 4.73
CA GLY A 218 19.24 -29.78 4.94
C GLY A 218 17.96 -29.02 4.60
N LYS A 219 18.03 -27.78 4.08
CA LYS A 219 16.87 -26.97 3.68
C LYS A 219 16.70 -26.94 2.15
N PRO A 220 15.47 -27.09 1.63
CA PRO A 220 15.18 -26.93 0.20
C PRO A 220 15.29 -25.45 -0.18
N VAL A 221 16.09 -25.14 -1.19
CA VAL A 221 16.28 -23.77 -1.69
C VAL A 221 16.27 -23.73 -3.21
N LEU A 222 15.93 -22.57 -3.76
CA LEU A 222 16.17 -22.24 -5.16
C LEU A 222 17.40 -21.35 -5.26
N VAL A 223 18.36 -21.77 -6.09
CA VAL A 223 19.63 -21.09 -6.32
C VAL A 223 19.62 -20.46 -7.70
N ARG A 224 20.03 -19.19 -7.77
CA ARG A 224 20.18 -18.41 -8.99
C ARG A 224 21.43 -18.86 -9.75
N LEU A 225 21.28 -19.23 -11.02
CA LEU A 225 22.40 -19.60 -11.88
C LEU A 225 22.76 -18.45 -12.83
N PRO A 226 24.04 -18.35 -13.26
CA PRO A 226 24.48 -17.35 -14.23
C PRO A 226 24.07 -17.79 -15.65
N GLU A 227 22.78 -17.89 -15.92
CA GLU A 227 22.22 -18.26 -17.23
C GLU A 227 20.89 -17.53 -17.43
N LEU A 228 20.79 -16.71 -18.49
CA LEU A 228 19.52 -16.10 -18.89
C LEU A 228 18.69 -17.13 -19.66
N ILE A 229 17.42 -17.27 -19.29
CA ILE A 229 16.49 -18.19 -19.98
C ILE A 229 15.38 -17.45 -20.73
N PHE A 230 15.14 -16.18 -20.41
CA PHE A 230 14.10 -15.38 -21.06
C PHE A 230 14.38 -13.88 -20.88
N ASN A 231 14.37 -13.12 -21.97
CA ASN A 231 14.47 -11.65 -21.97
C ASN A 231 13.09 -11.08 -22.31
N ASP A 232 12.37 -10.49 -21.36
CA ASP A 232 10.98 -10.07 -21.56
C ASP A 232 10.88 -8.66 -22.17
N ASP A 233 11.45 -8.48 -23.37
CA ASP A 233 11.50 -7.20 -24.08
C ASP A 233 11.12 -7.34 -25.56
N LYS A 234 10.58 -6.28 -26.18
CA LYS A 234 10.17 -6.23 -27.59
C LYS A 234 9.23 -7.40 -27.93
N ALA A 235 9.57 -8.16 -28.98
CA ALA A 235 8.79 -9.30 -29.47
C ALA A 235 8.66 -10.45 -28.46
N ASP A 236 9.52 -10.50 -27.44
CA ASP A 236 9.39 -11.50 -26.38
C ASP A 236 8.31 -11.14 -25.35
N LYS A 237 7.90 -9.87 -25.21
CA LYS A 237 6.79 -9.49 -24.30
C LYS A 237 5.49 -10.26 -24.60
N PRO A 238 4.99 -10.34 -25.85
CA PRO A 238 3.87 -11.22 -26.20
C PRO A 238 4.08 -12.69 -25.86
N VAL A 239 5.31 -13.20 -25.98
CA VAL A 239 5.66 -14.58 -25.63
C VAL A 239 5.58 -14.77 -24.11
N GLY A 240 6.08 -13.82 -23.33
CA GLY A 240 5.99 -13.78 -21.87
C GLY A 240 4.53 -13.77 -21.40
N ILE A 241 3.70 -12.93 -22.01
CA ILE A 241 2.25 -12.88 -21.79
C ILE A 241 1.61 -14.25 -22.08
N HIS A 242 1.87 -14.83 -23.24
CA HIS A 242 1.30 -16.12 -23.62
C HIS A 242 1.69 -17.24 -22.64
N ARG A 243 2.98 -17.30 -22.28
CA ARG A 243 3.55 -18.33 -21.42
C ARG A 243 3.00 -18.27 -19.99
N ASN A 244 2.84 -17.07 -19.43
CA ASN A 244 2.53 -16.91 -18.00
C ASN A 244 1.04 -16.66 -17.73
N ILE A 245 0.35 -15.92 -18.60
CA ILE A 245 -1.07 -15.57 -18.42
C ILE A 245 -1.97 -16.57 -19.16
N GLY A 246 -1.54 -17.05 -20.33
CA GLY A 246 -2.35 -17.92 -21.19
C GLY A 246 -3.57 -17.22 -21.80
N ARG A 247 -3.64 -15.88 -21.72
CA ARG A 247 -4.72 -15.05 -22.27
C ARG A 247 -4.15 -13.79 -22.88
N ARG A 248 -4.74 -13.35 -24.00
CA ARG A 248 -4.42 -12.06 -24.60
C ARG A 248 -5.02 -10.94 -23.75
N PRO A 249 -4.24 -9.90 -23.39
CA PRO A 249 -4.76 -8.74 -22.68
C PRO A 249 -5.82 -8.00 -23.49
N ILE A 250 -6.63 -7.21 -22.79
CA ILE A 250 -7.55 -6.25 -23.43
C ILE A 250 -7.08 -4.80 -23.29
N ALA A 251 -6.07 -4.55 -22.44
CA ALA A 251 -5.42 -3.25 -22.32
C ALA A 251 -3.90 -3.41 -22.12
N ALA A 252 -3.11 -2.56 -22.75
CA ALA A 252 -1.65 -2.54 -22.64
C ALA A 252 -1.13 -1.11 -22.46
N PHE A 253 -0.15 -0.97 -21.57
CA PHE A 253 0.46 0.31 -21.18
C PHE A 253 1.98 0.18 -21.27
N GLY A 254 2.63 1.07 -22.00
CA GLY A 254 4.09 1.12 -22.17
C GLY A 254 4.61 2.56 -22.32
N ASN A 255 5.87 2.73 -22.70
CA ASN A 255 6.46 4.05 -22.96
C ASN A 255 7.52 4.06 -24.07
N SER A 256 7.98 2.90 -24.55
CA SER A 256 9.16 2.82 -25.41
C SER A 256 8.96 1.92 -26.63
N ARG A 257 9.96 1.88 -27.53
CA ARG A 257 9.99 0.91 -28.63
C ARG A 257 9.97 -0.54 -28.14
N GLY A 258 10.42 -0.82 -26.91
CA GLY A 258 10.36 -2.16 -26.30
C GLY A 258 8.94 -2.67 -26.06
N ASP A 259 7.95 -1.78 -26.07
CA ASP A 259 6.54 -2.13 -25.82
C ASP A 259 5.71 -2.36 -27.07
N GLN A 260 6.23 -1.98 -28.24
CA GLN A 260 5.44 -1.93 -29.47
C GLN A 260 4.72 -3.25 -29.74
N GLU A 261 5.42 -4.37 -29.70
CA GLU A 261 4.85 -5.69 -29.97
C GLU A 261 3.84 -6.13 -28.89
N MET A 262 3.99 -5.68 -27.63
CA MET A 262 3.00 -5.91 -26.57
C MET A 262 1.69 -5.16 -26.85
N LEU A 263 1.78 -3.91 -27.31
CA LEU A 263 0.64 -3.09 -27.70
C LEU A 263 -0.04 -3.68 -28.95
N GLU A 264 0.72 -4.01 -29.99
CA GLU A 264 0.21 -4.66 -31.21
C GLU A 264 -0.46 -6.01 -30.91
N TYR A 265 0.14 -6.83 -30.04
CA TYR A 265 -0.45 -8.10 -29.61
C TYR A 265 -1.76 -7.87 -28.85
N THR A 266 -1.86 -6.86 -28.01
CA THR A 266 -3.12 -6.54 -27.32
C THR A 266 -4.19 -6.10 -28.32
N GLN A 267 -3.84 -5.16 -29.20
CA GLN A 267 -4.74 -4.57 -30.18
C GLN A 267 -5.28 -5.58 -31.20
N GLY A 268 -4.45 -6.55 -31.61
CA GLY A 268 -4.84 -7.58 -32.57
C GLY A 268 -5.89 -8.59 -32.07
N GLY A 269 -6.39 -8.43 -30.84
CA GLY A 269 -7.50 -9.22 -30.30
C GLY A 269 -8.88 -8.76 -30.80
N SER A 270 -9.91 -9.59 -30.60
CA SER A 270 -11.29 -9.26 -30.95
C SER A 270 -12.04 -8.47 -29.87
N GLY A 271 -12.93 -7.56 -30.27
CA GLY A 271 -13.68 -6.68 -29.35
C GLY A 271 -12.87 -5.44 -28.95
N ALA A 272 -13.39 -4.65 -28.02
CA ALA A 272 -12.71 -3.42 -27.58
C ALA A 272 -11.31 -3.69 -27.02
N ARG A 273 -10.33 -2.90 -27.44
CA ARG A 273 -8.94 -2.91 -26.97
C ARG A 273 -8.47 -1.51 -26.62
N PHE A 274 -7.44 -1.42 -25.80
CA PHE A 274 -6.90 -0.15 -25.33
C PHE A 274 -5.37 -0.20 -25.22
N GLU A 275 -4.72 0.67 -25.97
CA GLU A 275 -3.28 0.81 -26.00
C GLU A 275 -2.89 2.21 -25.56
N LEU A 276 -1.92 2.31 -24.64
CA LEU A 276 -1.43 3.57 -24.11
C LEU A 276 0.10 3.61 -24.08
N LEU A 277 0.66 4.73 -24.53
CA LEU A 277 2.08 5.06 -24.40
C LEU A 277 2.27 6.32 -23.55
N VAL A 278 3.18 6.27 -22.58
CA VAL A 278 3.63 7.44 -21.81
C VAL A 278 4.74 8.17 -22.59
N LEU A 279 4.49 9.42 -22.94
CA LEU A 279 5.48 10.33 -23.52
C LEU A 279 6.11 11.18 -22.40
N HIS A 280 7.42 11.04 -22.25
CA HIS A 280 8.22 11.76 -21.26
C HIS A 280 8.66 13.11 -21.83
N ASP A 281 7.82 14.14 -21.68
CA ASP A 281 8.03 15.49 -22.24
C ASP A 281 8.10 16.59 -21.17
N ASP A 282 8.32 16.23 -19.91
CA ASP A 282 8.32 17.14 -18.77
C ASP A 282 9.65 17.18 -18.01
N ALA A 283 10.61 17.94 -18.56
CA ALA A 283 11.91 18.16 -17.92
C ALA A 283 11.86 18.92 -16.58
N ALA A 284 10.72 19.54 -16.23
CA ALA A 284 10.59 20.34 -15.02
C ALA A 284 10.17 19.48 -13.82
N ARG A 285 9.26 18.54 -14.04
CA ARG A 285 8.73 17.65 -12.99
C ARG A 285 9.34 16.24 -13.03
N GLU A 286 9.87 15.83 -14.18
CA GLU A 286 10.54 14.55 -14.41
C GLU A 286 11.75 14.77 -15.35
N PHE A 287 11.76 14.10 -16.49
CA PHE A 287 12.73 14.18 -17.57
C PHE A 287 11.99 14.36 -18.90
N ALA A 288 12.72 14.83 -19.90
CA ALA A 288 12.22 14.93 -21.26
C ALA A 288 13.16 14.17 -22.19
N TYR A 289 12.65 13.09 -22.82
CA TYR A 289 13.45 12.17 -23.63
C TYR A 289 12.61 11.33 -24.59
N GLY A 290 13.28 10.65 -25.52
CA GLY A 290 12.68 9.82 -26.56
C GLY A 290 12.42 10.66 -27.81
N PRO A 291 13.17 10.49 -28.91
CA PRO A 291 13.33 11.52 -29.95
C PRO A 291 12.07 11.88 -30.75
N ALA A 292 10.94 11.21 -30.50
CA ALA A 292 9.63 11.66 -30.93
C ALA A 292 9.41 13.14 -30.55
N ARG A 293 8.75 13.87 -31.45
CA ARG A 293 8.35 15.28 -31.25
C ARG A 293 9.52 16.24 -30.91
N GLY A 294 10.75 15.87 -31.28
CA GLY A 294 11.94 16.73 -31.12
C GLY A 294 12.58 16.69 -29.73
N LEU A 295 12.22 15.71 -28.89
CA LEU A 295 12.85 15.50 -27.59
C LEU A 295 14.27 14.89 -27.74
N PRO A 296 15.10 14.92 -26.69
CA PRO A 296 16.44 14.32 -26.72
C PRO A 296 16.43 12.81 -26.97
N ASP A 297 17.38 12.33 -27.77
CA ASP A 297 17.58 10.89 -27.99
C ASP A 297 18.30 10.23 -26.81
N VAL A 298 17.89 9.01 -26.49
CA VAL A 298 18.44 8.18 -25.42
C VAL A 298 18.60 6.74 -25.89
N LYS A 299 19.58 6.02 -25.32
CA LYS A 299 19.83 4.62 -25.72
C LYS A 299 18.83 3.62 -25.15
N LEU A 300 18.33 3.89 -23.96
CA LEU A 300 17.39 3.04 -23.21
C LEU A 300 16.10 3.83 -22.98
N GLY A 301 14.95 3.16 -23.06
CA GLY A 301 13.64 3.81 -22.89
C GLY A 301 13.24 4.71 -24.06
N ALA A 302 13.86 4.57 -25.23
CA ALA A 302 13.63 5.48 -26.35
C ALA A 302 12.20 5.37 -26.90
N PHE A 303 11.51 6.51 -26.99
CA PHE A 303 10.27 6.69 -27.76
C PHE A 303 10.62 7.34 -29.11
N PRO A 304 10.82 6.56 -30.20
CA PRO A 304 11.25 7.12 -31.48
C PRO A 304 10.08 7.74 -32.29
N PRO A 305 10.37 8.63 -33.26
CA PRO A 305 9.36 9.17 -34.18
C PRO A 305 8.50 8.10 -34.86
N ALA A 306 9.10 6.97 -35.25
CA ALA A 306 8.39 5.85 -35.85
C ALA A 306 7.31 5.25 -34.94
N LEU A 307 7.54 5.22 -33.62
CA LEU A 307 6.55 4.75 -32.66
C LEU A 307 5.41 5.77 -32.49
N ASP A 308 5.70 7.06 -32.54
CA ASP A 308 4.68 8.13 -32.48
C ASP A 308 3.81 8.13 -33.74
N GLU A 309 4.41 7.86 -34.90
CA GLU A 309 3.70 7.64 -36.16
C GLU A 309 2.82 6.38 -36.12
N GLN A 310 3.34 5.28 -35.57
CA GLN A 310 2.57 4.04 -35.38
C GLN A 310 1.38 4.26 -34.45
N ALA A 311 1.58 4.92 -33.31
CA ALA A 311 0.53 5.23 -32.35
C ALA A 311 -0.58 6.07 -33.00
N LYS A 312 -0.24 7.07 -33.82
CA LYS A 312 -1.22 7.86 -34.58
C LYS A 312 -1.97 7.02 -35.60
N LYS A 313 -1.27 6.15 -36.33
CA LYS A 313 -1.86 5.29 -37.36
C LYS A 313 -2.86 4.29 -36.78
N ASP A 314 -2.50 3.69 -35.65
CA ASP A 314 -3.27 2.61 -35.04
C ASP A 314 -4.21 3.09 -33.92
N GLY A 315 -4.23 4.40 -33.66
CA GLY A 315 -5.12 5.01 -32.67
C GLY A 315 -4.74 4.72 -31.22
N TRP A 316 -3.47 4.44 -30.93
CA TRP A 316 -2.99 4.29 -29.56
C TRP A 316 -3.00 5.64 -28.83
N THR A 317 -3.36 5.62 -27.55
CA THR A 317 -3.38 6.82 -26.72
C THR A 317 -1.96 7.18 -26.34
N VAL A 318 -1.46 8.35 -26.78
CA VAL A 318 -0.16 8.87 -26.30
C VAL A 318 -0.42 9.93 -25.24
N VAL A 319 0.08 9.68 -24.03
CA VAL A 319 -0.06 10.56 -22.86
C VAL A 319 1.13 11.47 -22.75
N SER A 320 0.93 12.78 -22.81
CA SER A 320 1.95 13.77 -22.45
C SER A 320 2.03 13.87 -20.92
N MET A 321 3.15 13.51 -20.31
CA MET A 321 3.33 13.74 -18.87
C MET A 321 3.14 15.22 -18.52
N LYS A 322 3.60 16.12 -19.39
CA LYS A 322 3.50 17.56 -19.18
C LYS A 322 2.06 18.05 -19.15
N ASP A 323 1.27 17.67 -20.15
CA ASP A 323 -0.05 18.25 -20.37
C ASP A 323 -1.19 17.43 -19.77
N ASP A 324 -1.04 16.10 -19.66
CA ASP A 324 -2.09 15.20 -19.18
C ASP A 324 -2.03 14.94 -17.67
N TRP A 325 -0.86 15.11 -17.03
CA TRP A 325 -0.71 14.85 -15.60
C TRP A 325 -0.63 16.15 -14.78
N LYS A 326 -1.45 16.24 -13.72
CA LYS A 326 -1.40 17.32 -12.71
C LYS A 326 -0.20 17.16 -11.78
N GLN A 327 0.10 15.91 -11.43
CA GLN A 327 1.25 15.53 -10.63
C GLN A 327 1.93 14.30 -11.24
N VAL A 328 3.24 14.22 -11.14
CA VAL A 328 4.02 13.09 -11.68
C VAL A 328 4.21 12.04 -10.59
N PHE A 329 4.96 12.39 -9.54
CA PHE A 329 5.21 11.51 -8.41
C PHE A 329 4.16 11.73 -7.32
N PRO A 330 3.89 10.72 -6.47
CA PRO A 330 3.13 10.94 -5.24
C PRO A 330 3.75 12.11 -4.46
N SER A 331 2.90 12.98 -3.91
CA SER A 331 3.35 13.86 -2.83
C SER A 331 4.03 13.00 -1.77
N GLU A 332 5.15 13.46 -1.18
CA GLU A 332 5.82 12.75 -0.09
C GLU A 332 4.76 12.15 0.83
N GLN A 333 4.76 10.82 0.98
CA GLN A 333 3.91 10.18 1.97
C GLN A 333 4.34 10.79 3.29
N SER A 334 3.56 11.76 3.78
CA SER A 334 3.75 12.28 5.12
C SER A 334 3.78 11.06 6.01
N PRO A 335 4.82 10.86 6.83
CA PRO A 335 4.84 9.75 7.76
C PRO A 335 3.48 9.65 8.44
N VAL A 336 2.97 8.44 8.57
CA VAL A 336 1.66 8.19 9.18
C VAL A 336 1.91 7.63 10.57
N THR A 337 1.12 8.03 11.54
CA THR A 337 1.13 7.47 12.89
C THR A 337 -0.22 6.85 13.18
N ALA A 338 -0.22 5.59 13.59
CA ALA A 338 -1.40 4.91 14.10
C ALA A 338 -1.59 5.36 15.56
N ILE A 339 -2.70 6.02 15.87
CA ILE A 339 -2.94 6.60 17.20
C ILE A 339 -4.17 6.00 17.87
N ASP A 340 -4.14 5.96 19.20
CA ASP A 340 -5.29 5.81 20.09
C ASP A 340 -5.51 7.14 20.83
N ILE A 341 -6.74 7.65 20.80
CA ILE A 341 -7.19 8.72 21.69
C ILE A 341 -8.11 8.09 22.73
N LEU A 342 -7.74 8.23 24.00
CA LEU A 342 -8.32 7.46 25.09
C LEU A 342 -8.61 8.31 26.33
N LEU A 343 -9.50 7.79 27.17
CA LEU A 343 -9.74 8.29 28.53
C LEU A 343 -9.03 7.41 29.55
N GLU A 344 -8.42 8.04 30.53
CA GLU A 344 -7.77 7.38 31.65
C GLU A 344 -8.75 7.28 32.82
N PRO A 345 -9.03 6.07 33.34
CA PRO A 345 -9.96 5.89 34.44
C PRO A 345 -9.38 6.37 35.79
N ASP A 346 -10.26 6.72 36.72
CA ASP A 346 -9.87 7.03 38.11
C ASP A 346 -9.41 5.78 38.89
N ALA A 347 -8.94 6.04 40.12
CA ALA A 347 -8.41 5.01 41.01
C ALA A 347 -9.39 3.87 41.33
N VAL A 348 -10.71 4.11 41.24
CA VAL A 348 -11.71 3.07 41.50
C VAL A 348 -11.64 2.02 40.40
N MET A 349 -11.75 2.45 39.14
CA MET A 349 -11.67 1.53 38.01
C MET A 349 -10.27 0.92 37.87
N LEU A 350 -9.20 1.65 38.21
CA LEU A 350 -7.85 1.08 38.26
C LEU A 350 -7.76 -0.09 39.25
N GLN A 351 -8.26 0.09 40.48
CA GLN A 351 -8.25 -0.97 41.50
C GLN A 351 -9.04 -2.22 41.03
N HIS A 352 -10.21 -2.03 40.41
CA HIS A 352 -10.98 -3.14 39.85
C HIS A 352 -10.28 -3.81 38.68
N SER A 353 -9.62 -3.03 37.82
CA SER A 353 -8.85 -3.54 36.68
C SER A 353 -7.65 -4.36 37.14
N GLU A 354 -6.91 -3.89 38.15
CA GLU A 354 -5.77 -4.59 38.76
C GLU A 354 -6.21 -5.89 39.44
N ALA A 355 -7.30 -5.87 40.20
CA ALA A 355 -7.85 -7.07 40.83
C ALA A 355 -8.25 -8.12 39.78
N ASN A 356 -8.89 -7.69 38.69
CA ASN A 356 -9.28 -8.59 37.61
C ASN A 356 -8.07 -9.09 36.81
N ASN A 357 -7.06 -8.24 36.57
CA ASN A 357 -5.82 -8.64 35.92
C ASN A 357 -5.05 -9.68 36.74
N ALA A 358 -4.93 -9.48 38.05
CA ALA A 358 -4.31 -10.44 38.96
C ALA A 358 -5.04 -11.79 38.94
N ARG A 359 -6.38 -11.76 38.93
CA ARG A 359 -7.22 -12.95 38.78
C ARG A 359 -6.97 -13.69 37.46
N LEU A 360 -6.90 -12.97 36.34
CA LEU A 360 -6.65 -13.54 35.01
C LEU A 360 -5.23 -14.12 34.89
N LEU A 361 -4.22 -13.42 35.42
CA LEU A 361 -2.84 -13.89 35.44
C LEU A 361 -2.66 -15.15 36.31
N ALA A 362 -3.43 -15.31 37.38
CA ALA A 362 -3.39 -16.51 38.21
C ALA A 362 -3.79 -17.79 37.45
N VAL A 363 -4.72 -17.68 36.50
CA VAL A 363 -5.21 -18.82 35.69
C VAL A 363 -4.56 -18.90 34.31
N PHE A 364 -4.01 -17.79 33.82
CA PHE A 364 -3.28 -17.71 32.57
C PHE A 364 -2.01 -16.85 32.71
N PRO A 365 -0.92 -17.40 33.28
CA PRO A 365 0.32 -16.65 33.55
C PRO A 365 1.05 -16.12 32.30
N LYS A 366 0.63 -16.57 31.11
CA LYS A 366 1.13 -16.09 29.81
C LYS A 366 0.40 -14.83 29.31
N GLY A 367 -0.58 -14.32 30.05
CA GLY A 367 -1.22 -13.03 29.77
C GLY A 367 -0.27 -11.85 30.01
N PHE A 368 -0.78 -10.63 29.90
CA PHE A 368 -0.02 -9.41 30.21
C PHE A 368 -0.41 -8.85 31.58
N ALA A 369 0.56 -8.23 32.25
CA ALA A 369 0.31 -7.42 33.43
C ALA A 369 -0.07 -5.99 33.03
N LEU A 370 -0.91 -5.34 33.82
CA LEU A 370 -1.17 -3.92 33.68
C LEU A 370 0.08 -3.14 34.11
N ASP A 371 0.73 -2.47 33.15
CA ASP A 371 1.99 -1.74 33.34
C ASP A 371 2.07 -0.54 32.40
N ALA A 372 3.26 0.06 32.24
CA ALA A 372 3.46 1.21 31.35
C ALA A 372 3.15 0.92 29.87
N ALA A 373 3.22 -0.34 29.43
CA ALA A 373 2.89 -0.77 28.07
C ALA A 373 1.42 -1.21 27.92
N HIS A 374 0.73 -1.52 29.03
CA HIS A 374 -0.67 -1.94 29.08
C HIS A 374 -1.46 -1.17 30.14
N ARG A 375 -1.55 0.15 29.96
CA ARG A 375 -2.31 1.03 30.86
C ARG A 375 -3.82 0.73 30.73
N PRO A 376 -4.57 0.61 31.83
CA PRO A 376 -6.03 0.60 31.77
C PRO A 376 -6.56 1.90 31.17
N HIS A 377 -7.41 1.81 30.15
CA HIS A 377 -7.97 2.97 29.46
C HIS A 377 -9.31 2.63 28.79
N ILE A 378 -10.07 3.65 28.40
CA ILE A 378 -11.21 3.54 27.48
C ILE A 378 -10.82 4.19 26.16
N THR A 379 -10.68 3.39 25.11
CA THR A 379 -10.43 3.88 23.74
C THR A 379 -11.64 4.66 23.23
N MET A 380 -11.42 5.92 22.82
CA MET A 380 -12.44 6.73 22.16
C MET A 380 -12.38 6.59 20.65
N ILE A 381 -11.17 6.60 20.07
CA ILE A 381 -10.94 6.38 18.63
C ILE A 381 -9.54 5.80 18.42
N GLN A 382 -9.43 4.83 17.51
CA GLN A 382 -8.17 4.49 16.86
C GLN A 382 -8.22 4.87 15.39
N CYS A 383 -7.16 5.50 14.88
CA CYS A 383 -7.09 5.91 13.48
C CYS A 383 -5.64 6.13 13.02
N PHE A 384 -5.46 6.24 11.71
CA PHE A 384 -4.22 6.71 11.10
C PHE A 384 -4.28 8.22 10.90
N VAL A 385 -3.24 8.93 11.33
CA VAL A 385 -3.09 10.38 11.10
C VAL A 385 -1.75 10.67 10.46
N ARG A 386 -1.67 11.77 9.70
CA ARG A 386 -0.36 12.28 9.24
C ARG A 386 0.46 12.71 10.46
N THR A 387 1.66 12.18 10.63
CA THR A 387 2.59 12.50 11.73
C THR A 387 2.86 14.00 11.81
N ALA A 388 2.97 14.68 10.66
CA ALA A 388 3.17 16.13 10.60
C ALA A 388 1.98 16.95 11.15
N ASP A 389 0.80 16.34 11.29
CA ASP A 389 -0.41 16.98 11.83
C ASP A 389 -0.67 16.64 13.31
N LEU A 390 0.20 15.87 13.98
CA LEU A 390 -0.02 15.45 15.37
C LEU A 390 -0.27 16.62 16.33
N ASP A 391 0.49 17.72 16.24
CA ASP A 391 0.26 18.90 17.07
C ASP A 391 -1.13 19.53 16.85
N LYS A 392 -1.64 19.48 15.60
CA LYS A 392 -2.99 19.97 15.26
C LYS A 392 -4.06 19.03 15.81
N VAL A 393 -3.84 17.72 15.72
CA VAL A 393 -4.68 16.70 16.36
C VAL A 393 -4.77 16.98 17.86
N TYR A 394 -3.63 17.20 18.53
CA TYR A 394 -3.62 17.48 19.96
C TYR A 394 -4.41 18.74 20.31
N ALA A 395 -4.24 19.81 19.54
CA ALA A 395 -4.97 21.06 19.75
C ALA A 395 -6.48 20.90 19.52
N ALA A 396 -6.88 20.12 18.52
CA ALA A 396 -8.28 19.86 18.20
C ALA A 396 -8.96 19.03 19.30
N VAL A 397 -8.33 17.93 19.72
CA VAL A 397 -8.84 17.05 20.78
C VAL A 397 -8.90 17.80 22.11
N HIS A 398 -7.89 18.60 22.46
CA HIS A 398 -7.91 19.40 23.68
C HIS A 398 -9.14 20.33 23.77
N LYS A 399 -9.51 20.98 22.67
CA LYS A 399 -10.70 21.85 22.63
C LYS A 399 -11.98 21.07 22.91
N VAL A 400 -12.11 19.86 22.37
CA VAL A 400 -13.25 18.98 22.61
C VAL A 400 -13.29 18.55 24.09
N LEU A 401 -12.16 18.07 24.62
CA LEU A 401 -12.05 17.63 26.01
C LEU A 401 -12.38 18.77 27.00
N ALA A 402 -11.88 19.98 26.74
CA ALA A 402 -12.16 21.15 27.56
C ALA A 402 -13.64 21.56 27.55
N ALA A 403 -14.36 21.32 26.44
CA ALA A 403 -15.78 21.63 26.31
C ALA A 403 -16.69 20.57 26.96
N ALA A 404 -16.24 19.31 27.03
CA ALA A 404 -17.08 18.17 27.41
C ALA A 404 -17.21 17.92 28.91
N ASN A 405 -16.55 18.71 29.78
CA ASN A 405 -16.51 18.50 31.23
C ASN A 405 -16.21 17.03 31.62
N VAL A 406 -15.17 16.47 31.01
CA VAL A 406 -14.82 15.03 31.11
C VAL A 406 -14.68 14.56 32.55
N ASN A 407 -14.06 15.36 33.43
CA ASN A 407 -13.90 15.03 34.85
C ASN A 407 -15.21 15.08 35.66
N GLY A 408 -16.25 15.72 35.13
CA GLY A 408 -17.59 15.71 35.71
C GLY A 408 -18.40 14.47 35.37
N MET A 409 -17.94 13.64 34.42
CA MET A 409 -18.66 12.44 34.00
C MET A 409 -18.62 11.36 35.08
N LYS A 410 -19.76 10.68 35.26
CA LYS A 410 -19.89 9.49 36.10
C LYS A 410 -20.32 8.33 35.23
N LEU A 411 -19.48 7.30 35.19
CA LEU A 411 -19.66 6.11 34.37
C LEU A 411 -19.93 4.92 35.27
N ASP A 412 -20.88 4.08 34.87
CA ASP A 412 -21.22 2.86 35.61
C ASP A 412 -20.61 1.64 34.93
N ALA A 413 -19.66 0.99 35.59
CA ALA A 413 -19.22 -0.35 35.22
C ALA A 413 -20.31 -1.35 35.56
N PHE A 414 -20.65 -2.26 34.64
CA PHE A 414 -21.83 -3.13 34.84
C PHE A 414 -21.66 -4.59 34.44
N LYS A 415 -20.58 -4.95 33.75
CA LYS A 415 -20.29 -6.35 33.41
C LYS A 415 -18.83 -6.56 33.02
N TYR A 416 -18.41 -7.81 33.09
CA TYR A 416 -17.28 -8.30 32.30
C TYR A 416 -17.68 -8.56 30.85
N TYR A 417 -16.70 -8.54 29.96
CA TYR A 417 -16.83 -9.03 28.60
C TYR A 417 -15.50 -9.65 28.14
N TYR A 418 -15.51 -10.36 27.02
CA TYR A 418 -14.29 -10.67 26.30
C TYR A 418 -14.47 -10.67 24.78
N VAL A 419 -13.39 -10.40 24.06
CA VAL A 419 -13.29 -10.58 22.60
C VAL A 419 -12.56 -11.90 22.32
N PRO A 420 -13.17 -12.87 21.62
CA PRO A 420 -12.52 -14.16 21.34
C PRO A 420 -11.37 -13.99 20.35
N SER A 421 -10.26 -14.70 20.60
CA SER A 421 -9.13 -14.86 19.69
C SER A 421 -8.62 -16.30 19.75
N GLY A 422 -9.11 -17.15 18.83
CA GLY A 422 -8.82 -18.58 18.85
C GLY A 422 -9.28 -19.26 20.15
N ALA A 423 -8.34 -19.85 20.89
CA ALA A 423 -8.58 -20.54 22.17
C ALA A 423 -8.56 -19.61 23.39
N ILE A 424 -8.12 -18.36 23.22
CA ILE A 424 -8.04 -17.34 24.27
C ILE A 424 -9.08 -16.24 24.02
N GLY A 425 -9.25 -15.36 25.00
CA GLY A 425 -10.06 -14.14 24.86
C GLY A 425 -9.41 -12.96 25.55
N LEU A 426 -9.56 -11.78 24.96
CA LEU A 426 -9.16 -10.51 25.55
C LEU A 426 -10.30 -10.00 26.43
N ALA A 427 -10.10 -10.01 27.75
CA ALA A 427 -11.11 -9.70 28.74
C ALA A 427 -11.06 -8.25 29.20
N GLY A 428 -12.20 -7.73 29.65
CA GLY A 428 -12.25 -6.41 30.25
C GLY A 428 -13.55 -6.12 31.02
N ILE A 429 -13.64 -4.90 31.52
CA ILE A 429 -14.77 -4.37 32.27
C ILE A 429 -15.48 -3.33 31.40
N VAL A 430 -16.80 -3.46 31.25
CA VAL A 430 -17.60 -2.59 30.38
C VAL A 430 -18.30 -1.51 31.20
N ALA A 431 -18.20 -0.27 30.74
CA ALA A 431 -19.00 0.84 31.21
C ALA A 431 -20.30 0.95 30.41
N LYS A 432 -21.39 1.39 31.02
CA LYS A 432 -22.62 1.70 30.27
C LYS A 432 -22.35 2.88 29.34
N PRO A 433 -22.69 2.80 28.05
CA PRO A 433 -22.70 3.98 27.20
C PRO A 433 -23.66 5.03 27.77
N THR A 434 -23.19 6.28 27.88
CA THR A 434 -24.04 7.42 28.25
C THR A 434 -24.15 8.39 27.07
N PRO A 435 -25.22 9.20 26.98
CA PRO A 435 -25.33 10.24 25.94
C PRO A 435 -24.12 11.18 25.92
N GLU A 436 -23.58 11.54 27.08
CA GLU A 436 -22.42 12.42 27.21
C GLU A 436 -21.15 11.76 26.67
N LEU A 437 -20.93 10.48 26.96
CA LEU A 437 -19.76 9.74 26.50
C LEU A 437 -19.83 9.46 24.98
N LEU A 438 -21.02 9.13 24.47
CA LEU A 438 -21.26 8.98 23.03
C LEU A 438 -21.05 10.30 22.29
N LYS A 439 -21.53 11.41 22.87
CA LYS A 439 -21.32 12.74 22.30
C LYS A 439 -19.84 13.13 22.29
N LEU A 440 -19.12 12.85 23.37
CA LEU A 440 -17.67 13.06 23.43
C LEU A 440 -16.94 12.26 22.35
N GLN A 441 -17.31 10.99 22.14
CA GLN A 441 -16.71 10.18 21.07
C GLN A 441 -16.96 10.81 19.68
N GLU A 442 -18.21 11.17 19.39
CA GLU A 442 -18.59 11.82 18.13
C GLU A 442 -17.79 13.10 17.89
N ASP A 443 -17.66 13.95 18.91
CA ASP A 443 -16.95 15.23 18.80
C ASP A 443 -15.44 15.03 18.62
N ILE A 444 -14.84 14.03 19.27
CA ILE A 444 -13.44 13.66 19.03
C ILE A 444 -13.26 13.17 17.59
N ILE A 445 -14.12 12.28 17.10
CA ILE A 445 -14.06 11.78 15.71
C ILE A 445 -14.14 12.94 14.72
N ALA A 446 -15.11 13.84 14.90
CA ALA A 446 -15.29 15.00 14.04
C ALA A 446 -14.09 15.95 14.07
N ALA A 447 -13.49 16.18 15.24
CA ALA A 447 -12.33 17.04 15.40
C ALA A 447 -11.06 16.48 14.75
N VAL A 448 -10.92 15.15 14.70
CA VAL A 448 -9.72 14.48 14.18
C VAL A 448 -9.84 14.16 12.68
N ALA A 449 -11.06 14.02 12.14
CA ALA A 449 -11.33 13.67 10.74
C ALA A 449 -10.53 14.46 9.67
N PRO A 450 -10.25 15.78 9.81
CA PRO A 450 -9.43 16.51 8.84
C PRO A 450 -7.97 16.01 8.75
N PHE A 451 -7.48 15.33 9.78
CA PHE A 451 -6.10 14.88 9.92
C PHE A 451 -5.90 13.39 9.61
N THR A 452 -6.99 12.64 9.46
CA THR A 452 -6.93 11.20 9.22
C THR A 452 -6.51 10.86 7.79
N VAL A 453 -5.97 9.67 7.63
CA VAL A 453 -5.75 9.00 6.34
C VAL A 453 -6.43 7.63 6.38
N ASP A 454 -6.80 7.11 5.21
CA ASP A 454 -7.61 5.89 5.12
C ASP A 454 -6.88 4.64 5.62
N SER A 455 -5.54 4.63 5.51
CA SER A 455 -4.72 3.50 5.97
C SER A 455 -3.26 3.90 6.23
N GLY A 456 -2.48 2.93 6.70
CA GLY A 456 -1.05 3.06 6.96
C GLY A 456 -0.35 1.71 6.84
N THR A 457 0.98 1.70 7.00
CA THR A 457 1.78 0.48 7.09
C THR A 457 2.18 0.21 8.54
N MET A 458 2.86 -0.91 8.81
CA MET A 458 3.36 -1.19 10.16
C MET A 458 4.40 -0.19 10.67
N THR A 459 5.00 0.65 9.81
CA THR A 459 5.86 1.75 10.26
C THR A 459 5.09 2.85 11.00
N ALA A 460 3.76 2.85 10.92
CA ALA A 460 2.90 3.76 11.68
C ALA A 460 2.73 3.35 13.14
N PHE A 461 3.01 2.09 13.48
CA PHE A 461 2.94 1.53 14.82
C PHE A 461 4.32 1.58 15.50
N THR A 462 4.40 1.30 16.80
CA THR A 462 5.69 1.28 17.51
C THR A 462 6.57 0.08 17.15
N ALA A 463 5.97 -1.03 16.70
CA ALA A 463 6.64 -2.23 16.22
C ALA A 463 5.69 -3.09 15.36
N ALA A 464 6.26 -3.93 14.49
CA ALA A 464 5.55 -4.97 13.75
C ALA A 464 5.45 -6.28 14.54
N HIS A 465 4.61 -7.21 14.09
CA HIS A 465 4.56 -8.57 14.62
C HIS A 465 5.52 -9.50 13.85
N ASP A 466 5.80 -10.67 14.43
CA ASP A 466 6.55 -11.74 13.74
C ASP A 466 5.73 -12.40 12.61
N ASP A 467 4.40 -12.18 12.57
CA ASP A 467 3.47 -12.72 11.59
C ASP A 467 2.81 -11.61 10.74
N PRO A 468 3.13 -11.51 9.44
CA PRO A 468 2.56 -10.51 8.53
C PRO A 468 1.03 -10.59 8.39
N ALA A 469 0.41 -11.75 8.63
CA ALA A 469 -1.05 -11.86 8.59
C ALA A 469 -1.71 -11.11 9.75
N ILE A 470 -1.04 -11.03 10.91
CA ILE A 470 -1.49 -10.26 12.07
C ILE A 470 -1.33 -8.76 11.78
N ASP A 471 -0.20 -8.36 11.18
CA ASP A 471 0.04 -6.99 10.75
C ASP A 471 -1.06 -6.48 9.81
N ALA A 472 -1.40 -7.26 8.78
CA ALA A 472 -2.47 -6.90 7.84
C ALA A 472 -3.84 -6.77 8.53
N GLN A 473 -4.17 -7.67 9.47
CA GLN A 473 -5.39 -7.60 10.25
C GLN A 473 -5.43 -6.35 11.14
N MET A 474 -4.30 -5.99 11.76
CA MET A 474 -4.20 -4.79 12.60
C MET A 474 -4.36 -3.51 11.80
N ILE A 475 -3.72 -3.41 10.63
CA ILE A 475 -3.91 -2.27 9.72
C ILE A 475 -5.38 -2.15 9.33
N GLN A 476 -6.03 -3.26 8.97
CA GLN A 476 -7.45 -3.27 8.62
C GLN A 476 -8.35 -2.89 9.79
N TYR A 477 -8.03 -3.34 11.01
CA TYR A 477 -8.75 -3.00 12.23
C TYR A 477 -8.73 -1.50 12.48
N VAL A 478 -7.55 -0.87 12.49
CA VAL A 478 -7.40 0.59 12.69
C VAL A 478 -8.06 1.38 11.55
N SER A 479 -7.90 0.93 10.30
CA SER A 479 -8.50 1.58 9.12
C SER A 479 -10.04 1.58 9.19
N THR A 480 -10.65 0.59 9.85
CA THR A 480 -12.11 0.45 9.93
C THR A 480 -12.68 0.73 11.31
N PHE A 481 -11.87 1.22 12.26
CA PHE A 481 -12.27 1.42 13.64
C PHE A 481 -13.47 2.36 13.75
N VAL A 482 -13.40 3.53 13.11
CA VAL A 482 -14.49 4.54 13.15
C VAL A 482 -15.81 3.93 12.67
N THR A 483 -15.78 3.17 11.58
CA THR A 483 -16.98 2.54 11.02
C THR A 483 -17.53 1.40 11.89
N LYS A 484 -16.66 0.64 12.57
CA LYS A 484 -17.03 -0.62 13.24
C LYS A 484 -17.15 -0.55 14.76
N GLN A 485 -16.54 0.43 15.41
CA GLN A 485 -16.34 0.47 16.87
C GLN A 485 -16.88 1.75 17.53
N THR A 486 -17.63 2.58 16.79
CA THR A 486 -18.15 3.88 17.28
C THR A 486 -19.67 3.97 17.16
N GLY A 487 -20.27 4.99 17.77
CA GLY A 487 -21.71 5.24 17.71
C GLY A 487 -22.51 4.09 18.33
N GLU A 488 -23.45 3.52 17.58
CA GLU A 488 -24.27 2.38 18.05
C GLU A 488 -23.44 1.12 18.35
N ASN A 489 -22.25 0.99 17.75
CA ASN A 489 -21.33 -0.13 17.99
C ASN A 489 -20.32 0.17 19.11
N PHE A 490 -20.39 1.35 19.73
CA PHE A 490 -19.44 1.73 20.77
C PHE A 490 -19.69 0.94 22.06
N SER A 491 -18.68 0.18 22.46
CA SER A 491 -18.66 -0.55 23.73
C SER A 491 -17.53 0.03 24.60
N PRO A 492 -17.77 1.07 25.41
CA PRO A 492 -16.74 1.65 26.25
C PRO A 492 -16.30 0.64 27.30
N HIS A 493 -15.03 0.27 27.27
CA HIS A 493 -14.49 -0.78 28.13
C HIS A 493 -13.06 -0.49 28.52
N VAL A 494 -12.63 -1.11 29.62
CA VAL A 494 -11.24 -1.18 30.05
C VAL A 494 -10.76 -2.61 29.91
N THR A 495 -9.76 -2.83 29.08
CA THR A 495 -9.13 -4.15 28.92
C THR A 495 -8.30 -4.49 30.16
N THR A 496 -8.47 -5.70 30.69
CA THR A 496 -7.86 -6.12 31.95
C THR A 496 -6.99 -7.37 31.84
N GLY A 497 -6.96 -8.07 30.70
CA GLY A 497 -6.05 -9.21 30.52
C GLY A 497 -6.54 -10.25 29.52
N ILE A 498 -5.90 -11.42 29.53
CA ILE A 498 -6.19 -12.54 28.63
C ILE A 498 -6.34 -13.81 29.46
N ALA A 499 -7.30 -14.67 29.08
CA ALA A 499 -7.40 -16.03 29.60
C ALA A 499 -7.97 -17.00 28.55
N LEU A 500 -8.02 -18.29 28.88
CA LEU A 500 -8.68 -19.31 28.07
C LEU A 500 -10.20 -19.03 28.01
N ARG A 501 -10.80 -19.29 26.85
CA ARG A 501 -12.24 -19.02 26.64
C ARG A 501 -13.15 -19.74 27.64
N GLU A 502 -12.84 -20.98 27.99
CA GLU A 502 -13.61 -21.74 28.99
C GLU A 502 -13.68 -21.01 30.34
N TYR A 503 -12.55 -20.44 30.79
CA TYR A 503 -12.51 -19.67 32.02
C TYR A 503 -13.32 -18.37 31.88
N LEU A 504 -13.19 -17.69 30.75
CA LEU A 504 -13.89 -16.44 30.49
C LEU A 504 -15.41 -16.65 30.38
N ASP A 505 -15.85 -17.73 29.74
CA ASP A 505 -17.25 -18.11 29.65
C ASP A 505 -17.84 -18.35 31.05
N ALA A 506 -17.11 -19.04 31.94
CA ALA A 506 -17.50 -19.19 33.33
C ALA A 506 -17.55 -17.85 34.07
N MET A 507 -16.52 -17.00 33.89
CA MET A 507 -16.44 -15.68 34.50
C MET A 507 -17.60 -14.76 34.09
N LEU A 508 -18.12 -14.87 32.86
CA LEU A 508 -19.29 -14.11 32.41
C LEU A 508 -20.60 -14.53 33.09
N THR A 509 -20.66 -15.71 33.72
CA THR A 509 -21.84 -16.18 34.46
C THR A 509 -21.86 -15.74 35.93
N GLU A 510 -20.75 -15.20 36.42
CA GLU A 510 -20.63 -14.72 37.79
C GLU A 510 -21.38 -13.40 38.00
N PRO A 511 -21.89 -13.15 39.21
CA PRO A 511 -22.46 -11.84 39.54
C PRO A 511 -21.39 -10.76 39.42
N PHE A 512 -21.72 -9.69 38.70
CA PHE A 512 -20.90 -8.49 38.61
C PHE A 512 -21.50 -7.42 39.54
N GLU A 513 -20.77 -7.02 40.58
CA GLU A 513 -21.15 -5.91 41.44
C GLU A 513 -20.90 -4.58 40.70
N PRO A 514 -21.93 -3.83 40.31
CA PRO A 514 -21.74 -2.57 39.59
C PRO A 514 -21.04 -1.53 40.47
N PHE A 515 -20.18 -0.74 39.85
CA PHE A 515 -19.50 0.37 40.53
C PHE A 515 -19.41 1.59 39.62
N THR A 516 -19.43 2.76 40.24
CA THR A 516 -19.29 4.04 39.53
C THR A 516 -17.84 4.49 39.57
N PHE A 517 -17.35 4.99 38.44
CA PHE A 517 -16.03 5.58 38.30
C PHE A 517 -16.12 6.82 37.40
N SER A 518 -15.02 7.54 37.29
CA SER A 518 -14.92 8.77 36.49
C SER A 518 -13.68 8.69 35.60
N PRO A 519 -13.68 9.33 34.43
CA PRO A 519 -12.43 9.69 33.76
C PRO A 519 -11.60 10.61 34.66
N ALA A 520 -10.31 10.33 34.81
CA ALA A 520 -9.35 11.13 35.56
C ALA A 520 -8.38 11.91 34.63
N GLY A 521 -8.28 11.49 33.37
CA GLY A 521 -7.38 12.08 32.38
C GLY A 521 -7.76 11.65 30.97
N ALA A 522 -7.02 12.17 29.99
CA ALA A 522 -7.10 11.74 28.61
C ALA A 522 -5.72 11.86 27.95
N ALA A 523 -5.48 11.03 26.95
CA ALA A 523 -4.19 10.98 26.29
C ALA A 523 -4.30 10.54 24.82
N VAL A 524 -3.22 10.79 24.08
CA VAL A 524 -2.96 10.21 22.76
C VAL A 524 -1.74 9.30 22.87
N TYR A 525 -1.90 8.07 22.40
CA TYR A 525 -0.83 7.09 22.31
C TYR A 525 -0.59 6.72 20.85
N GLN A 526 0.66 6.42 20.50
CA GLN A 526 0.96 5.65 19.31
C GLN A 526 0.67 4.18 19.59
N LEU A 527 -0.06 3.57 18.66
CA LEU A 527 -0.43 2.16 18.74
C LEU A 527 0.80 1.27 18.58
N GLY A 528 0.89 0.24 19.42
CA GLY A 528 1.87 -0.84 19.30
C GLY A 528 1.28 -2.12 18.72
N PRO A 529 2.05 -3.22 18.81
CA PRO A 529 1.54 -4.56 18.50
C PRO A 529 0.19 -4.82 19.18
N PHE A 530 -0.70 -5.50 18.47
CA PHE A 530 -2.07 -5.83 18.88
C PHE A 530 -2.96 -4.64 19.24
N GLY A 531 -2.63 -3.42 18.79
CA GLY A 531 -3.44 -2.22 19.03
C GLY A 531 -3.31 -1.67 20.45
N THR A 532 -2.22 -2.00 21.15
CA THR A 532 -1.93 -1.50 22.49
C THR A 532 -1.61 -0.01 22.48
N ALA A 533 -2.03 0.71 23.53
CA ALA A 533 -1.59 2.08 23.80
C ALA A 533 -0.12 2.09 24.27
N ALA A 534 0.83 1.92 23.34
CA ALA A 534 2.19 1.52 23.65
C ALA A 534 3.16 2.68 23.93
N LYS A 535 3.02 3.81 23.22
CA LYS A 535 3.89 4.98 23.42
C LYS A 535 3.06 6.25 23.59
N GLN A 536 3.06 6.81 24.79
CA GLN A 536 2.39 8.07 25.08
C GLN A 536 2.99 9.19 24.22
N LEU A 537 2.13 9.88 23.45
CA LEU A 537 2.51 11.01 22.63
C LEU A 537 2.09 12.34 23.26
N LYS A 538 0.89 12.36 23.85
CA LYS A 538 0.33 13.53 24.52
C LYS A 538 -0.55 13.09 25.68
N GLU A 539 -0.50 13.84 26.77
CA GLU A 539 -1.42 13.71 27.89
C GLU A 539 -2.01 15.08 28.18
N TRP A 540 -3.26 15.08 28.63
CA TRP A 540 -3.95 16.24 29.16
C TRP A 540 -4.29 15.96 30.61
N ASP A 541 -3.71 16.75 31.51
CA ASP A 541 -4.23 16.83 32.86
C ASP A 541 -5.56 17.56 32.80
N LEU A 542 -6.64 16.83 32.97
CA LEU A 542 -7.99 17.37 32.95
C LEU A 542 -8.37 17.98 34.29
N LYS A 543 -7.51 17.86 35.32
CA LYS A 543 -7.70 18.54 36.61
C LYS A 543 -7.67 20.04 36.37
N THR A 544 -8.81 20.68 36.59
CA THR A 544 -8.94 22.13 36.73
C THR A 544 -8.08 22.65 37.87
#